data_AF-A0A2N1Q8X3-F1
#
_entry.id   AF-A0A2N1Q8X3-F1
#
_cell.length_a   1.000
_cell.length_b   1.000
_cell.length_c   1.000
_cell.angle_alpha   90.00
_cell.angle_beta   90.00
_cell.angle_gamma   90.00
#
_symmetry.space_group_name_H-M   'P 1'
#
loop_
_entity.id
_entity.type
_entity.pdbx_description
1 polymer ?
#
loop_
_entity_poly.entity_id
_entity_poly.type
_entity_poly.pdbx_seq_one_letter_code
_entity_poly.pdbx_strand_id
1 'polypeptide(L)'
;MKKFLEDLKNELTKQHMLEKDINEIIADHEEMIQNAMLEGLSEEEMKKRFGDPVNLAKELASFSTHEAEPFNIPEGYLAWKNFSTLSSELKIKISLVAEDISVVHSQDEQIHVHYSGKGDISKYTCTYEDNELVIEAPKMSGFIFMKSKNDDIQLILEIPKSLVITNFQINIVSGDLYYANLNANTLTLSTTSGDVTMLNAKITTSKWNTVSGDLMITDVKLENLNSSQVSGDMHMKKVYVGKEMKLNTVSGDIRIEDSLCQDCALHSVSGDITGMEFYPSRVSLKSVSGDITIKNKNHTDIEIVSKSTLTGDIHIQL
;
A
#
# COMPACT_ATOMS: atom_id res chain seq x y z
N MET A 1 -28.29 -21.04 -14.92
CA MET A 1 -27.49 -20.13 -14.07
C MET A 1 -26.67 -20.81 -12.97
N LYS A 2 -27.07 -21.95 -12.38
CA LYS A 2 -26.20 -22.68 -11.42
C LYS A 2 -24.81 -23.01 -11.98
N LYS A 3 -24.76 -23.48 -13.24
CA LYS A 3 -23.51 -23.72 -13.97
C LYS A 3 -22.63 -22.47 -14.12
N PHE A 4 -23.24 -21.29 -14.32
CA PHE A 4 -22.51 -20.02 -14.42
C PHE A 4 -21.78 -19.69 -13.10
N LEU A 5 -22.44 -19.84 -11.95
CA LEU A 5 -21.82 -19.60 -10.65
C LEU A 5 -20.70 -20.61 -10.34
N GLU A 6 -20.88 -21.86 -10.74
CA GLU A 6 -19.85 -22.91 -10.59
C GLU A 6 -18.63 -22.63 -11.49
N ASP A 7 -18.87 -22.26 -12.75
CA ASP A 7 -17.83 -21.86 -13.69
C ASP A 7 -17.11 -20.59 -13.19
N LEU A 8 -17.84 -19.59 -12.71
CA LEU A 8 -17.28 -18.36 -12.12
C LEU A 8 -16.40 -18.67 -10.91
N LYS A 9 -16.88 -19.50 -9.98
CA LYS A 9 -16.11 -19.91 -8.80
C LYS A 9 -14.79 -20.57 -9.20
N ASN A 10 -14.84 -21.51 -10.15
CA ASN A 10 -13.65 -22.22 -10.63
C ASN A 10 -12.66 -21.26 -11.31
N GLU A 11 -13.13 -20.32 -12.12
CA GLU A 11 -12.27 -19.33 -12.76
C GLU A 11 -11.66 -18.35 -11.75
N LEU A 12 -12.41 -17.90 -10.74
CA LEU A 12 -11.88 -17.07 -9.64
C LEU A 12 -10.80 -17.81 -8.83
N THR A 13 -10.99 -19.11 -8.57
CA THR A 13 -9.96 -19.95 -7.93
C THR A 13 -8.69 -20.07 -8.78
N LYS A 14 -8.81 -20.19 -10.12
CA LYS A 14 -7.65 -20.19 -11.03
C LYS A 14 -6.89 -18.86 -11.03
N GLN A 15 -7.54 -17.76 -10.64
CA GLN A 15 -6.89 -16.45 -10.47
C GLN A 15 -6.25 -16.29 -9.09
N HIS A 16 -6.13 -17.35 -8.28
CA HIS A 16 -5.47 -17.31 -6.96
C HIS A 16 -6.10 -16.32 -5.97
N MET A 17 -7.40 -16.06 -6.10
CA MET A 17 -8.15 -15.22 -5.18
C MET A 17 -8.38 -15.91 -3.83
N LEU A 18 -8.44 -15.13 -2.75
CA LEU A 18 -8.76 -15.63 -1.41
C LEU A 18 -10.14 -16.31 -1.39
N GLU A 19 -10.24 -17.47 -0.72
CA GLU A 19 -11.51 -18.23 -0.65
C GLU A 19 -12.65 -17.40 -0.03
N LYS A 20 -12.33 -16.54 0.94
CA LYS A 20 -13.30 -15.60 1.52
C LYS A 20 -13.87 -14.63 0.47
N ASP A 21 -12.99 -14.02 -0.33
CA ASP A 21 -13.38 -13.07 -1.39
C ASP A 21 -14.18 -13.79 -2.49
N ILE A 22 -13.78 -15.01 -2.85
CA ILE A 22 -14.53 -15.86 -3.78
C ILE A 22 -15.94 -16.10 -3.23
N ASN A 23 -16.08 -16.44 -1.95
CA ASN A 23 -17.39 -16.71 -1.36
C ASN A 23 -18.28 -15.47 -1.29
N GLU A 24 -17.72 -14.29 -0.96
CA GLU A 24 -18.45 -13.01 -0.99
C GLU A 24 -18.93 -12.68 -2.42
N ILE A 25 -18.04 -12.77 -3.41
CA ILE A 25 -18.39 -12.53 -4.83
C ILE A 25 -19.48 -13.49 -5.31
N ILE A 26 -19.38 -14.78 -4.96
CA ILE A 26 -20.36 -15.77 -5.37
C ILE A 26 -21.72 -15.51 -4.71
N ALA A 27 -21.75 -15.11 -3.44
CA ALA A 27 -22.98 -14.74 -2.73
C ALA A 27 -23.67 -13.53 -3.38
N ASP A 28 -22.91 -12.48 -3.70
CA ASP A 28 -23.44 -11.28 -4.36
C ASP A 28 -24.02 -11.61 -5.74
N HIS A 29 -23.30 -12.41 -6.54
CA HIS A 29 -23.77 -12.82 -7.87
C HIS A 29 -24.97 -13.75 -7.80
N GLU A 30 -25.07 -14.59 -6.76
CA GLU A 30 -26.25 -15.41 -6.52
C GLU A 30 -27.48 -14.54 -6.25
N GLU A 31 -27.37 -13.51 -5.43
CA GLU A 31 -28.46 -12.56 -5.17
C GLU A 31 -28.87 -11.80 -6.44
N MET A 32 -27.91 -11.29 -7.21
CA MET A 32 -28.19 -10.60 -8.47
C MET A 32 -28.91 -11.50 -9.48
N ILE A 33 -28.51 -12.77 -9.57
CA ILE A 33 -29.14 -13.75 -10.46
C ILE A 33 -30.57 -14.05 -9.99
N GLN A 34 -30.80 -14.21 -8.68
CA GLN A 34 -32.14 -14.42 -8.14
C GLN A 34 -33.07 -13.25 -8.45
N ASN A 35 -32.59 -12.01 -8.29
CA ASN A 35 -33.36 -10.81 -8.61
C ASN A 35 -33.70 -10.74 -10.11
N ALA A 36 -32.74 -11.03 -10.99
CA ALA A 36 -32.99 -11.04 -12.44
C ALA A 36 -33.96 -12.17 -12.86
N MET A 37 -34.01 -13.30 -12.15
CA MET A 37 -35.03 -14.33 -12.37
C MET A 37 -36.42 -13.88 -11.93
N LEU A 38 -36.54 -13.11 -10.84
CA LEU A 38 -37.80 -12.52 -10.40
C LEU A 38 -38.33 -11.45 -11.37
N GLU A 39 -37.42 -10.72 -12.03
CA GLU A 39 -37.73 -9.78 -13.11
C GLU A 39 -38.18 -10.48 -14.42
N GLY A 40 -38.10 -11.82 -14.48
CA GLY A 40 -38.56 -12.61 -15.62
C GLY A 40 -37.62 -12.57 -16.83
N LEU A 41 -36.33 -12.26 -16.64
CA LEU A 41 -35.36 -12.23 -17.73
C LEU A 41 -35.21 -13.61 -18.37
N SER A 42 -35.10 -13.63 -19.70
CA SER A 42 -34.79 -14.83 -20.47
C SER A 42 -33.32 -15.25 -20.30
N GLU A 43 -33.00 -16.52 -20.59
CA GLU A 43 -31.61 -17.02 -20.47
C GLU A 43 -30.59 -16.24 -21.33
N GLU A 44 -31.01 -15.74 -22.49
CA GLU A 44 -30.16 -14.94 -23.37
C GLU A 44 -29.88 -13.54 -22.80
N GLU A 45 -30.86 -12.92 -22.14
CA GLU A 45 -30.69 -11.65 -21.42
C GLU A 45 -29.82 -11.82 -20.19
N MET A 46 -29.95 -12.94 -19.47
CA MET A 46 -29.09 -13.30 -18.35
C MET A 46 -27.63 -13.42 -18.78
N LYS A 47 -27.33 -14.12 -19.90
CA LYS A 47 -25.97 -14.21 -20.45
C LYS A 47 -25.41 -12.86 -20.86
N LYS A 48 -26.24 -11.98 -21.42
CA LYS A 48 -25.82 -10.63 -21.81
C LYS A 48 -25.53 -9.72 -20.61
N ARG A 49 -26.28 -9.88 -19.51
CA ARG A 49 -26.15 -9.06 -18.29
C ARG A 49 -24.94 -9.45 -17.45
N PHE A 50 -24.70 -10.76 -17.26
CA PHE A 50 -23.63 -11.27 -16.40
C PHE A 50 -22.36 -11.65 -17.18
N GLY A 51 -22.44 -11.72 -18.51
CA GLY A 51 -21.29 -11.96 -19.37
C GLY A 51 -20.76 -13.38 -19.31
N ASP A 52 -19.49 -13.53 -19.65
CA ASP A 52 -18.77 -14.79 -19.63
C ASP A 52 -18.00 -14.96 -18.30
N PRO A 53 -18.11 -16.10 -17.60
CA PRO A 53 -17.45 -16.33 -16.31
C PRO A 53 -15.92 -16.15 -16.34
N VAL A 54 -15.25 -16.46 -17.45
CA VAL A 54 -13.79 -16.36 -17.57
C VAL A 54 -13.38 -14.89 -17.62
N ASN A 55 -14.08 -14.08 -18.41
CA ASN A 55 -13.80 -12.66 -18.51
C ASN A 55 -14.14 -11.92 -17.22
N LEU A 56 -15.30 -12.25 -16.62
CA LEU A 56 -15.72 -11.70 -15.35
C LEU A 56 -14.76 -12.06 -14.23
N ALA A 57 -14.29 -13.31 -14.17
CA ALA A 57 -13.29 -13.72 -13.17
C ALA A 57 -11.98 -12.96 -13.32
N LYS A 58 -11.50 -12.71 -14.55
CA LYS A 58 -10.29 -11.90 -14.79
C LYS A 58 -10.47 -10.45 -14.38
N GLU A 59 -11.63 -9.88 -14.69
CA GLU A 59 -11.98 -8.51 -14.29
C GLU A 59 -12.02 -8.40 -12.76
N LEU A 60 -12.78 -9.27 -12.09
CA LEU A 60 -12.88 -9.30 -10.62
C LEU A 60 -11.52 -9.59 -9.96
N ALA A 61 -10.74 -10.50 -10.52
CA ALA A 61 -9.40 -10.82 -10.03
C ALA A 61 -8.46 -9.63 -10.09
N SER A 62 -8.56 -8.78 -11.12
CA SER A 62 -7.75 -7.57 -11.25
C SER A 62 -7.97 -6.55 -10.12
N PHE A 63 -9.10 -6.64 -9.41
CA PHE A 63 -9.45 -5.80 -8.26
C PHE A 63 -9.31 -6.52 -6.90
N SER A 64 -8.98 -7.81 -6.92
CA SER A 64 -8.94 -8.68 -5.76
C SER A 64 -7.54 -8.86 -5.17
N THR A 65 -7.48 -9.22 -3.89
CA THR A 65 -6.24 -9.63 -3.23
C THR A 65 -5.94 -11.09 -3.54
N HIS A 66 -4.84 -11.36 -4.24
CA HIS A 66 -4.34 -12.72 -4.43
C HIS A 66 -3.72 -13.22 -3.11
N GLU A 67 -3.74 -14.54 -2.86
CA GLU A 67 -2.90 -15.12 -1.82
C GLU A 67 -1.43 -14.83 -2.16
N ALA A 68 -0.83 -13.88 -1.46
CA ALA A 68 0.61 -13.69 -1.55
C ALA A 68 1.30 -14.97 -1.08
N GLU A 69 2.19 -15.50 -1.92
CA GLU A 69 3.10 -16.58 -1.56
C GLU A 69 3.72 -16.30 -0.17
N PRO A 70 3.80 -17.29 0.72
CA PRO A 70 4.35 -17.09 2.05
C PRO A 70 5.78 -16.57 1.94
N PHE A 71 6.06 -15.47 2.64
CA PHE A 71 7.40 -14.91 2.67
C PHE A 71 8.34 -15.88 3.39
N ASN A 72 9.35 -16.34 2.68
CA ASN A 72 10.40 -17.19 3.25
C ASN A 72 11.53 -16.31 3.75
N ILE A 73 11.88 -16.47 5.03
CA ILE A 73 13.03 -15.80 5.62
C ILE A 73 14.30 -16.20 4.82
N PRO A 74 15.04 -15.23 4.25
CA PRO A 74 16.23 -15.54 3.46
C PRO A 74 17.32 -16.24 4.29
N GLU A 75 18.17 -17.02 3.62
CA GLU A 75 19.35 -17.60 4.26
C GLU A 75 20.25 -16.51 4.87
N GLY A 76 20.75 -16.76 6.07
CA GLY A 76 21.63 -15.83 6.80
C GLY A 76 20.92 -14.94 7.84
N TYR A 77 19.58 -14.96 7.89
CA TYR A 77 18.84 -14.35 8.99
C TYR A 77 18.80 -15.27 10.22
N LEU A 78 18.96 -14.66 11.40
CA LEU A 78 18.88 -15.28 12.70
C LEU A 78 17.63 -14.75 13.43
N ALA A 79 16.96 -15.62 14.19
CA ALA A 79 15.87 -15.19 15.07
C ALA A 79 16.43 -14.34 16.22
N TRP A 80 15.86 -13.16 16.43
CA TRP A 80 16.25 -12.26 17.53
C TRP A 80 15.24 -12.27 18.68
N LYS A 81 13.98 -12.01 18.37
CA LYS A 81 12.88 -11.94 19.33
C LYS A 81 11.64 -12.64 18.78
N ASN A 82 10.88 -13.24 19.68
CA ASN A 82 9.58 -13.81 19.39
C ASN A 82 8.63 -13.39 20.53
N PHE A 83 7.43 -12.92 20.17
CA PHE A 83 6.39 -12.52 21.11
C PHE A 83 5.07 -13.20 20.76
N SER A 84 4.47 -13.83 21.77
CA SER A 84 3.09 -14.31 21.67
C SER A 84 2.12 -13.18 21.99
N THR A 85 1.05 -13.06 21.21
CA THR A 85 -0.03 -12.09 21.45
C THR A 85 -1.28 -12.80 21.97
N LEU A 86 -1.95 -12.18 22.94
CA LEU A 86 -3.30 -12.55 23.38
C LEU A 86 -4.36 -11.53 22.91
N SER A 87 -3.89 -10.42 22.32
CA SER A 87 -4.69 -9.32 21.81
C SER A 87 -4.92 -9.52 20.31
N SER A 88 -6.06 -9.04 19.81
CA SER A 88 -6.33 -8.89 18.37
C SER A 88 -5.78 -7.58 17.80
N GLU A 89 -5.33 -6.67 18.65
CA GLU A 89 -4.82 -5.35 18.27
C GLU A 89 -3.33 -5.23 18.58
N LEU A 90 -2.61 -4.53 17.70
CA LEU A 90 -1.18 -4.26 17.82
C LEU A 90 -0.88 -2.79 17.50
N LYS A 91 0.00 -2.18 18.30
CA LYS A 91 0.68 -0.93 17.98
C LYS A 91 2.14 -1.21 17.67
N ILE A 92 2.71 -0.49 16.73
CA ILE A 92 4.09 -0.69 16.28
C ILE A 92 4.78 0.66 16.21
N LYS A 93 5.95 0.75 16.85
CA LYS A 93 6.84 1.90 16.77
C LYS A 93 8.25 1.45 16.41
N ILE A 94 8.73 1.92 15.27
CA ILE A 94 10.06 1.58 14.75
C ILE A 94 10.86 2.86 14.53
N SER A 95 12.10 2.89 15.04
CA SER A 95 13.03 4.00 14.84
C SER A 95 14.42 3.46 14.52
N LEU A 96 14.81 3.52 13.26
CA LEU A 96 16.07 2.99 12.74
C LEU A 96 16.92 4.11 12.14
N VAL A 97 18.22 3.86 11.96
CA VAL A 97 19.13 4.82 11.36
C VAL A 97 19.47 4.37 9.95
N ALA A 98 20.26 3.32 9.81
CA ALA A 98 20.78 2.87 8.51
C ALA A 98 20.36 1.43 8.17
N GLU A 99 19.53 0.84 9.02
CA GLU A 99 19.15 -0.56 8.94
C GLU A 99 17.94 -0.70 8.01
N ASP A 100 18.06 -1.58 7.02
CA ASP A 100 16.93 -1.97 6.18
C ASP A 100 15.96 -2.81 7.00
N ILE A 101 14.67 -2.65 6.74
CA ILE A 101 13.65 -3.44 7.40
C ILE A 101 12.56 -3.88 6.43
N SER A 102 12.28 -5.18 6.46
CA SER A 102 11.11 -5.77 5.80
C SER A 102 10.04 -6.09 6.83
N VAL A 103 8.79 -5.73 6.55
CA VAL A 103 7.64 -6.04 7.40
C VAL A 103 6.65 -6.84 6.58
N VAL A 104 6.40 -8.06 7.03
CA VAL A 104 5.66 -9.09 6.32
C VAL A 104 4.72 -9.83 7.26
N HIS A 105 3.87 -10.69 6.72
CA HIS A 105 3.03 -11.57 7.53
C HIS A 105 3.80 -12.77 8.07
N SER A 106 3.57 -13.09 9.33
CA SER A 106 4.02 -14.33 9.95
C SER A 106 3.27 -15.53 9.36
N GLN A 107 3.97 -16.66 9.37
CA GLN A 107 3.40 -17.97 9.04
C GLN A 107 2.67 -18.61 10.24
N ASP A 108 2.80 -18.03 11.43
CA ASP A 108 2.10 -18.43 12.65
C ASP A 108 1.42 -17.23 13.34
N GLU A 109 0.82 -17.48 14.50
CA GLU A 109 0.11 -16.48 15.31
C GLU A 109 1.04 -15.73 16.29
N GLN A 110 2.34 -15.67 15.99
CA GLN A 110 3.33 -14.95 16.78
C GLN A 110 4.04 -13.85 15.99
N ILE A 111 4.53 -12.86 16.71
CA ILE A 111 5.36 -11.78 16.15
C ILE A 111 6.81 -12.24 16.21
N HIS A 112 7.47 -12.32 15.06
CA HIS A 112 8.89 -12.65 14.98
C HIS A 112 9.71 -11.47 14.51
N VAL A 113 10.88 -11.29 15.12
CA VAL A 113 11.88 -10.33 14.66
C VAL A 113 13.15 -11.10 14.35
N HIS A 114 13.57 -11.03 13.10
CA HIS A 114 14.81 -11.61 12.60
C HIS A 114 15.81 -10.52 12.26
N TYR A 115 17.08 -10.86 12.28
CA TYR A 115 18.14 -9.97 11.86
C TYR A 115 19.21 -10.74 11.08
N SER A 116 19.90 -10.03 10.19
CA SER A 116 21.12 -10.51 9.53
C SER A 116 22.20 -9.43 9.62
N GLY A 117 23.43 -9.78 9.24
CA GLY A 117 24.56 -8.85 9.23
C GLY A 117 25.53 -9.05 10.40
N LYS A 118 26.58 -8.23 10.44
CA LYS A 118 27.71 -8.37 11.38
C LYS A 118 27.66 -7.36 12.54
N GLY A 119 26.70 -6.43 12.51
CA GLY A 119 26.51 -5.48 13.58
C GLY A 119 26.08 -6.15 14.90
N ASP A 120 26.35 -5.46 16.00
CA ASP A 120 26.00 -5.94 17.34
C ASP A 120 24.52 -5.66 17.64
N ILE A 121 23.67 -6.67 17.41
CA ILE A 121 22.22 -6.61 17.66
C ILE A 121 21.88 -6.35 19.13
N SER A 122 22.78 -6.63 20.08
CA SER A 122 22.52 -6.40 21.51
C SER A 122 22.40 -4.92 21.89
N LYS A 123 22.84 -4.02 21.01
CA LYS A 123 22.70 -2.56 21.17
C LYS A 123 21.33 -2.02 20.78
N TYR A 124 20.49 -2.84 20.12
CA TYR A 124 19.16 -2.45 19.68
C TYR A 124 18.13 -2.81 20.75
N THR A 125 17.06 -2.02 20.81
CA THR A 125 15.91 -2.30 21.67
C THR A 125 14.85 -3.02 20.84
N CYS A 126 14.32 -4.12 21.36
CA CYS A 126 13.10 -4.73 20.87
C CYS A 126 12.27 -5.24 22.05
N THR A 127 11.13 -4.59 22.28
CA THR A 127 10.23 -4.84 23.42
C THR A 127 8.79 -4.94 22.94
N TYR A 128 7.99 -5.75 23.65
CA TYR A 128 6.56 -5.85 23.42
C TYR A 128 5.85 -5.78 24.77
N GLU A 129 5.20 -4.65 25.04
CA GLU A 129 4.49 -4.37 26.29
C GLU A 129 3.19 -3.63 25.96
N ASP A 130 2.09 -3.91 26.67
CA ASP A 130 0.78 -3.25 26.48
C ASP A 130 0.28 -3.24 25.01
N ASN A 131 0.49 -4.35 24.30
CA ASN A 131 0.17 -4.51 22.87
C ASN A 131 0.92 -3.54 21.94
N GLU A 132 2.06 -3.00 22.39
CA GLU A 132 2.93 -2.14 21.61
C GLU A 132 4.29 -2.80 21.39
N LEU A 133 4.63 -3.07 20.13
CA LEU A 133 5.95 -3.49 19.71
C LEU A 133 6.81 -2.26 19.43
N VAL A 134 7.96 -2.18 20.10
CA VAL A 134 8.94 -1.11 19.91
C VAL A 134 10.25 -1.71 19.40
N ILE A 135 10.75 -1.20 18.27
CA ILE A 135 12.09 -1.53 17.74
C ILE A 135 12.87 -0.22 17.57
N GLU A 136 13.99 -0.06 18.30
CA GLU A 136 14.80 1.16 18.24
C GLU A 136 16.28 0.83 18.04
N ALA A 137 16.91 1.51 17.07
CA ALA A 137 18.35 1.56 16.91
C ALA A 137 19.00 2.28 18.11
N PRO A 138 20.27 1.96 18.44
CA PRO A 138 20.95 2.58 19.57
C PRO A 138 21.00 4.10 19.46
N LYS A 139 20.66 4.79 20.56
CA LYS A 139 20.72 6.26 20.62
C LYS A 139 22.14 6.73 20.41
N MET A 140 22.32 7.62 19.43
CA MET A 140 23.60 8.27 19.17
C MET A 140 23.87 9.31 20.25
N SER A 141 24.93 9.11 21.05
CA SER A 141 25.45 10.12 21.97
C SER A 141 26.82 10.59 21.47
N GLY A 142 26.88 11.86 21.01
CA GLY A 142 28.13 12.59 20.80
C GLY A 142 28.97 12.25 19.55
N PHE A 143 29.93 13.15 19.28
CA PHE A 143 30.87 13.29 18.15
C PHE A 143 31.80 12.08 17.83
N ILE A 144 31.32 10.83 17.86
CA ILE A 144 32.13 9.64 17.52
C ILE A 144 31.56 8.96 16.28
N PHE A 145 31.95 9.46 15.11
CA PHE A 145 31.67 8.80 13.83
C PHE A 145 32.87 7.98 13.38
N MET A 146 32.80 6.68 13.64
CA MET A 146 33.46 5.68 12.80
C MET A 146 32.62 4.39 12.84
N LYS A 147 31.36 4.46 12.39
CA LYS A 147 30.59 3.24 12.04
C LYS A 147 31.21 2.70 10.76
N SER A 148 31.81 1.51 10.83
CA SER A 148 32.37 0.85 9.66
C SER A 148 31.22 0.44 8.75
N LYS A 149 31.39 0.54 7.42
CA LYS A 149 30.45 -0.02 6.42
C LYS A 149 30.21 -1.53 6.57
N ASN A 150 30.95 -2.21 7.45
CA ASN A 150 30.82 -3.64 7.71
C ASN A 150 29.84 -4.00 8.84
N ASP A 151 29.20 -3.03 9.50
CA ASP A 151 28.30 -3.25 10.65
C ASP A 151 26.81 -3.14 10.30
N ASP A 152 26.46 -3.33 9.02
CA ASP A 152 25.08 -3.24 8.57
C ASP A 152 24.24 -4.38 9.17
N ILE A 153 23.10 -4.01 9.74
CA ILE A 153 22.08 -4.93 10.23
C ILE A 153 20.85 -4.74 9.35
N GLN A 154 20.26 -5.86 8.92
CA GLN A 154 18.97 -5.87 8.25
C GLN A 154 17.97 -6.57 9.14
N LEU A 155 16.73 -6.10 9.16
CA LEU A 155 15.67 -6.61 10.01
C LEU A 155 14.52 -7.18 9.18
N ILE A 156 13.91 -8.25 9.68
CA ILE A 156 12.60 -8.72 9.20
C ILE A 156 11.67 -8.78 10.40
N LEU A 157 10.53 -8.11 10.29
CA LEU A 157 9.44 -8.17 11.24
C LEU A 157 8.29 -8.96 10.61
N GLU A 158 8.00 -10.13 11.17
CA GLU A 158 6.84 -10.94 10.81
C GLU A 158 5.69 -10.67 11.79
N ILE A 159 4.51 -10.35 11.26
CA ILE A 159 3.32 -10.01 12.05
C ILE A 159 2.19 -10.99 11.72
N PRO A 160 1.50 -11.58 12.71
CA PRO A 160 0.35 -12.44 12.46
C PRO A 160 -0.73 -11.78 11.60
N LYS A 161 -1.28 -12.54 10.64
CA LYS A 161 -2.36 -12.06 9.75
C LYS A 161 -3.63 -11.68 10.50
N SER A 162 -3.86 -12.27 11.67
CA SER A 162 -5.03 -12.05 12.52
C SER A 162 -5.01 -10.71 13.25
N LEU A 163 -3.83 -10.08 13.40
CA LEU A 163 -3.67 -8.84 14.13
C LEU A 163 -4.11 -7.64 13.30
N VAL A 164 -4.91 -6.79 13.93
CA VAL A 164 -5.23 -5.46 13.42
C VAL A 164 -4.20 -4.47 13.94
N ILE A 165 -3.38 -3.92 13.05
CA ILE A 165 -2.41 -2.89 13.42
C ILE A 165 -3.17 -1.57 13.62
N THR A 166 -3.43 -1.20 14.86
CA THR A 166 -4.18 0.02 15.18
C THR A 166 -3.37 1.28 14.93
N ASN A 167 -2.06 1.22 15.17
CA ASN A 167 -1.13 2.31 14.87
C ASN A 167 0.26 1.79 14.51
N PHE A 168 0.74 2.16 13.32
CA PHE A 168 2.10 1.89 12.88
C PHE A 168 2.84 3.22 12.69
N GLN A 169 3.85 3.47 13.51
CA GLN A 169 4.80 4.56 13.32
C GLN A 169 6.18 4.01 12.96
N ILE A 170 6.77 4.49 11.87
CA ILE A 170 8.13 4.15 11.47
C ILE A 170 8.92 5.40 11.09
N ASN A 171 10.13 5.51 11.64
CA ASN A 171 11.10 6.55 11.31
C ASN A 171 12.41 5.88 10.91
N ILE A 172 12.93 6.18 9.72
CA ILE A 172 14.20 5.66 9.23
C ILE A 172 15.03 6.83 8.69
N VAL A 173 16.35 6.81 8.87
CA VAL A 173 17.20 7.88 8.31
C VAL A 173 17.63 7.50 6.89
N SER A 174 18.28 6.36 6.69
CA SER A 174 18.89 5.98 5.42
C SER A 174 18.77 4.50 5.05
N GLY A 175 18.16 3.66 5.89
CA GLY A 175 17.85 2.27 5.54
C GLY A 175 16.55 2.17 4.74
N ASP A 176 16.42 1.12 3.94
CA ASP A 176 15.26 0.92 3.08
C ASP A 176 14.13 0.17 3.81
N LEU A 177 12.89 0.49 3.43
CA LEU A 177 11.69 -0.10 4.01
C LEU A 177 10.92 -0.88 2.96
N TYR A 178 10.65 -2.14 3.27
CA TYR A 178 9.77 -2.99 2.48
C TYR A 178 8.54 -3.40 3.30
N TYR A 179 7.36 -3.08 2.79
CA TYR A 179 6.08 -3.57 3.30
C TYR A 179 5.45 -4.53 2.31
N ALA A 180 5.01 -5.69 2.78
CA ALA A 180 4.15 -6.58 2.01
C ALA A 180 2.94 -7.04 2.83
N ASN A 181 1.74 -6.94 2.25
CA ASN A 181 0.49 -7.43 2.84
C ASN A 181 0.05 -6.66 4.11
N LEU A 182 0.38 -5.37 4.22
CA LEU A 182 0.11 -4.59 5.44
C LEU A 182 -1.38 -4.29 5.63
N ASN A 183 -1.94 -4.60 6.81
CA ASN A 183 -3.28 -4.16 7.21
C ASN A 183 -3.21 -3.28 8.47
N ALA A 184 -3.54 -1.99 8.33
CA ALA A 184 -3.42 -1.03 9.43
C ALA A 184 -4.55 0.02 9.46
N ASN A 185 -4.90 0.49 10.66
CA ASN A 185 -5.79 1.65 10.80
C ASN A 185 -5.00 2.93 10.52
N THR A 186 -3.86 3.13 11.18
CA THR A 186 -3.00 4.29 10.95
C THR A 186 -1.58 3.90 10.59
N LEU A 187 -1.02 4.54 9.57
CA LEU A 187 0.39 4.45 9.20
C LEU A 187 1.03 5.84 9.16
N THR A 188 2.06 6.05 9.98
CA THR A 188 2.94 7.22 9.89
C THR A 188 4.32 6.76 9.48
N LEU A 189 4.73 7.16 8.28
CA LEU A 189 6.02 6.86 7.66
C LEU A 189 6.85 8.14 7.59
N SER A 190 8.07 8.11 8.11
CA SER A 190 9.04 9.19 7.93
C SER A 190 10.40 8.62 7.54
N THR A 191 10.94 9.04 6.40
CA THR A 191 12.29 8.69 5.94
C THR A 191 13.07 9.93 5.53
N THR A 192 14.40 9.93 5.71
CA THR A 192 15.25 11.01 5.17
C THR A 192 15.80 10.65 3.81
N SER A 193 16.35 9.45 3.65
CA SER A 193 17.05 9.04 2.42
C SER A 193 16.85 7.57 2.06
N GLY A 194 16.19 6.79 2.91
CA GLY A 194 15.87 5.40 2.62
C GLY A 194 14.63 5.29 1.75
N ASP A 195 14.66 4.38 0.79
CA ASP A 195 13.57 4.13 -0.14
C ASP A 195 12.48 3.29 0.53
N VAL A 196 11.25 3.45 0.06
CA VAL A 196 10.11 2.73 0.60
C VAL A 196 9.37 2.01 -0.51
N THR A 197 9.31 0.69 -0.39
CA THR A 197 8.47 -0.15 -1.23
C THR A 197 7.30 -0.65 -0.41
N MET A 198 6.07 -0.44 -0.89
CA MET A 198 4.85 -0.97 -0.28
C MET A 198 4.04 -1.74 -1.30
N LEU A 199 3.80 -3.02 -1.02
CA LEU A 199 3.05 -3.92 -1.87
C LEU A 199 1.85 -4.49 -1.11
N ASN A 200 0.68 -4.46 -1.75
CA ASN A 200 -0.55 -5.06 -1.24
C ASN A 200 -0.89 -4.58 0.18
N ALA A 201 -1.38 -3.36 0.34
CA ALA A 201 -1.69 -2.82 1.67
C ALA A 201 -3.12 -2.31 1.77
N LYS A 202 -3.74 -2.46 2.94
CA LYS A 202 -5.03 -1.87 3.29
C LYS A 202 -4.84 -0.98 4.52
N ILE A 203 -5.02 0.32 4.34
CA ILE A 203 -4.72 1.31 5.37
C ILE A 203 -5.88 2.28 5.54
N THR A 204 -6.41 2.51 6.73
CA THR A 204 -7.49 3.53 6.85
C THR A 204 -6.92 4.94 6.61
N THR A 205 -5.94 5.36 7.42
CA THR A 205 -5.34 6.70 7.30
C THR A 205 -3.83 6.60 7.26
N SER A 206 -3.19 7.25 6.30
CA SER A 206 -1.74 7.27 6.20
C SER A 206 -1.16 8.67 6.07
N LYS A 207 0.02 8.87 6.67
CA LYS A 207 0.85 10.06 6.53
C LYS A 207 2.27 9.66 6.16
N TRP A 208 2.78 10.15 5.04
CA TRP A 208 4.12 9.83 4.54
C TRP A 208 4.95 11.11 4.42
N ASN A 209 6.16 11.11 4.99
CA ASN A 209 7.10 12.21 4.84
C ASN A 209 8.44 11.63 4.38
N THR A 210 8.93 12.06 3.23
CA THR A 210 10.28 11.71 2.75
C THR A 210 11.03 12.99 2.38
N VAL A 211 12.34 13.01 2.64
CA VAL A 211 13.20 14.07 2.11
C VAL A 211 13.72 13.66 0.74
N SER A 212 14.48 12.57 0.64
CA SER A 212 15.17 12.18 -0.59
C SER A 212 15.06 10.70 -0.95
N GLY A 213 14.36 9.90 -0.15
CA GLY A 213 14.06 8.50 -0.51
C GLY A 213 12.84 8.41 -1.42
N ASP A 214 12.88 7.46 -2.35
CA ASP A 214 11.82 7.22 -3.33
C ASP A 214 10.71 6.35 -2.74
N LEU A 215 9.48 6.54 -3.21
CA LEU A 215 8.30 5.79 -2.76
C LEU A 215 7.73 4.97 -3.91
N MET A 216 7.81 3.65 -3.82
CA MET A 216 7.21 2.71 -4.77
C MET A 216 6.03 2.00 -4.12
N ILE A 217 4.81 2.35 -4.53
CA ILE A 217 3.56 1.93 -3.90
C ILE A 217 2.72 1.16 -4.93
N THR A 218 2.43 -0.11 -4.67
CA THR A 218 1.71 -0.99 -5.62
C THR A 218 0.59 -1.76 -4.93
N ASP A 219 -0.60 -1.78 -5.54
CA ASP A 219 -1.77 -2.54 -5.06
C ASP A 219 -2.21 -2.13 -3.64
N VAL A 220 -2.39 -0.83 -3.40
CA VAL A 220 -2.73 -0.30 -2.06
C VAL A 220 -4.14 0.30 -2.04
N LYS A 221 -4.90 0.00 -0.98
CA LYS A 221 -6.22 0.58 -0.69
C LYS A 221 -6.14 1.46 0.56
N LEU A 222 -6.49 2.73 0.44
CA LEU A 222 -6.53 3.69 1.54
C LEU A 222 -7.89 4.38 1.66
N GLU A 223 -8.26 4.87 2.85
CA GLU A 223 -9.32 5.88 2.96
C GLU A 223 -8.76 7.29 2.83
N ASN A 224 -7.68 7.60 3.56
CA ASN A 224 -7.01 8.91 3.52
C ASN A 224 -5.50 8.76 3.35
N LEU A 225 -4.92 9.58 2.48
CA LEU A 225 -3.49 9.67 2.25
C LEU A 225 -3.03 11.13 2.29
N ASN A 226 -2.06 11.43 3.14
CA ASN A 226 -1.32 12.70 3.11
C ASN A 226 0.18 12.44 2.96
N SER A 227 0.73 12.74 1.80
CA SER A 227 2.15 12.62 1.51
C SER A 227 2.82 13.97 1.30
N SER A 228 4.04 14.11 1.81
CA SER A 228 4.91 15.26 1.62
C SER A 228 6.33 14.81 1.31
N GLN A 229 6.85 15.23 0.16
CA GLN A 229 8.18 14.87 -0.33
C GLN A 229 8.99 16.13 -0.63
N VAL A 230 10.32 16.06 -0.48
CA VAL A 230 11.21 17.15 -0.91
C VAL A 230 11.78 16.84 -2.29
N SER A 231 12.60 15.79 -2.43
CA SER A 231 13.36 15.50 -3.65
C SER A 231 13.26 14.06 -4.15
N GLY A 232 12.77 13.12 -3.34
CA GLY A 232 12.55 11.73 -3.78
C GLY A 232 11.28 11.62 -4.63
N ASP A 233 11.30 10.70 -5.58
CA ASP A 233 10.21 10.46 -6.51
C ASP A 233 9.14 9.57 -5.86
N MET A 234 7.92 9.61 -6.39
CA MET A 234 6.85 8.69 -6.00
C MET A 234 6.24 8.03 -7.22
N HIS A 235 6.17 6.70 -7.18
CA HIS A 235 5.40 5.91 -8.12
C HIS A 235 4.30 5.17 -7.39
N MET A 236 3.06 5.53 -7.69
CA MET A 236 1.85 4.85 -7.23
C MET A 236 1.24 4.07 -8.39
N LYS A 237 1.01 2.77 -8.21
CA LYS A 237 0.38 1.90 -9.22
C LYS A 237 -0.74 1.09 -8.59
N LYS A 238 -1.93 1.07 -9.23
CA LYS A 238 -3.11 0.35 -8.72
C LYS A 238 -3.45 0.76 -7.28
N VAL A 239 -3.52 2.06 -7.03
CA VAL A 239 -3.88 2.60 -5.72
C VAL A 239 -5.33 3.10 -5.72
N TYR A 240 -6.09 2.69 -4.71
CA TYR A 240 -7.46 3.14 -4.45
C TYR A 240 -7.46 4.04 -3.22
N VAL A 241 -7.97 5.27 -3.33
CA VAL A 241 -8.17 6.16 -2.17
C VAL A 241 -9.65 6.54 -2.03
N GLY A 242 -10.30 6.02 -0.98
CA GLY A 242 -11.74 6.10 -0.78
C GLY A 242 -12.28 7.48 -0.44
N LYS A 243 -11.47 8.37 0.17
CA LYS A 243 -11.89 9.71 0.61
C LYS A 243 -10.97 10.79 0.07
N GLU A 244 -9.81 10.99 0.70
CA GLU A 244 -8.92 12.11 0.38
C GLU A 244 -7.50 11.64 0.11
N MET A 245 -6.95 12.03 -1.04
CA MET A 245 -5.55 11.93 -1.37
C MET A 245 -4.94 13.31 -1.50
N LYS A 246 -3.94 13.60 -0.68
CA LYS A 246 -3.15 14.83 -0.74
C LYS A 246 -1.68 14.51 -0.94
N LEU A 247 -1.14 14.89 -2.09
CA LEU A 247 0.27 14.71 -2.43
C LEU A 247 0.94 16.06 -2.60
N ASN A 248 2.07 16.27 -1.91
CA ASN A 248 2.86 17.49 -2.01
C ASN A 248 4.31 17.10 -2.30
N THR A 249 4.91 17.72 -3.32
CA THR A 249 6.33 17.58 -3.63
C THR A 249 6.97 18.95 -3.81
N VAL A 250 8.26 19.08 -3.47
CA VAL A 250 9.04 20.26 -3.84
C VAL A 250 9.66 20.06 -5.21
N SER A 251 10.52 19.05 -5.38
CA SER A 251 11.25 18.81 -6.63
C SER A 251 11.25 17.38 -7.13
N GLY A 252 10.71 16.42 -6.37
CA GLY A 252 10.56 15.03 -6.83
C GLY A 252 9.33 14.88 -7.72
N ASP A 253 9.39 13.95 -8.66
CA ASP A 253 8.30 13.67 -9.59
C ASP A 253 7.30 12.68 -8.99
N ILE A 254 6.02 12.85 -9.31
CA ILE A 254 4.96 11.97 -8.86
C ILE A 254 4.30 11.31 -10.08
N ARG A 255 4.38 9.99 -10.14
CA ARG A 255 3.77 9.16 -11.17
C ARG A 255 2.65 8.32 -10.56
N ILE A 256 1.45 8.45 -11.10
CA ILE A 256 0.26 7.71 -10.67
C ILE A 256 -0.27 6.90 -11.85
N GLU A 257 -0.42 5.59 -11.69
CA GLU A 257 -0.84 4.67 -12.75
C GLU A 257 -1.99 3.78 -12.29
N ASP A 258 -2.99 3.57 -13.15
CA ASP A 258 -4.10 2.62 -12.93
C ASP A 258 -4.80 2.81 -11.58
N SER A 259 -4.98 4.07 -11.16
CA SER A 259 -5.37 4.41 -9.78
C SER A 259 -6.62 5.26 -9.76
N LEU A 260 -7.29 5.29 -8.60
CA LEU A 260 -8.57 5.97 -8.46
C LEU A 260 -8.71 6.61 -7.08
N CYS A 261 -9.42 7.74 -7.03
CA CYS A 261 -9.53 8.55 -5.82
C CYS A 261 -10.87 9.31 -5.80
N GLN A 262 -11.43 9.59 -4.63
CA GLN A 262 -12.53 10.56 -4.55
C GLN A 262 -12.03 12.01 -4.63
N ASP A 263 -11.53 12.57 -3.53
CA ASP A 263 -11.00 13.94 -3.48
C ASP A 263 -9.47 13.92 -3.57
N CYS A 264 -8.93 14.57 -4.61
CA CYS A 264 -7.49 14.55 -4.90
C CYS A 264 -6.90 15.97 -4.91
N ALA A 265 -5.91 16.23 -4.05
CA ALA A 265 -5.12 17.45 -4.03
C ALA A 265 -3.66 17.17 -4.42
N LEU A 266 -3.22 17.72 -5.55
CA LEU A 266 -1.88 17.51 -6.11
C LEU A 266 -1.14 18.84 -6.15
N HIS A 267 -0.07 18.95 -5.36
CA HIS A 267 0.72 20.17 -5.25
C HIS A 267 2.20 19.91 -5.55
N SER A 268 2.77 20.71 -6.43
CA SER A 268 4.21 20.72 -6.73
C SER A 268 4.80 22.12 -6.66
N VAL A 269 6.09 22.22 -6.33
CA VAL A 269 6.87 23.44 -6.61
C VAL A 269 7.50 23.31 -7.99
N SER A 270 8.38 22.33 -8.22
CA SER A 270 9.13 22.17 -9.48
C SER A 270 9.15 20.76 -10.06
N GLY A 271 8.69 19.74 -9.34
CA GLY A 271 8.56 18.37 -9.87
C GLY A 271 7.29 18.20 -10.72
N ASP A 272 7.31 17.23 -11.63
CA ASP A 272 6.17 16.95 -12.50
C ASP A 272 5.23 15.93 -11.84
N ILE A 273 3.92 16.09 -12.07
CA ILE A 273 2.91 15.14 -11.60
C ILE A 273 2.19 14.56 -12.81
N THR A 274 2.36 13.26 -13.03
CA THR A 274 1.76 12.54 -14.16
C THR A 274 0.84 11.43 -13.67
N GLY A 275 -0.47 11.57 -13.92
CA GLY A 275 -1.47 10.52 -13.76
C GLY A 275 -1.85 9.89 -15.10
N MET A 276 -1.68 8.57 -15.23
CA MET A 276 -2.10 7.79 -16.41
C MET A 276 -3.11 6.71 -15.99
N GLU A 277 -4.23 6.62 -16.69
CA GLU A 277 -5.37 5.82 -16.21
C GLU A 277 -5.70 6.20 -14.75
N PHE A 278 -5.70 7.51 -14.48
CA PHE A 278 -5.95 8.05 -13.16
C PHE A 278 -7.35 8.66 -13.09
N TYR A 279 -8.17 8.16 -12.16
CA TYR A 279 -9.61 8.40 -12.08
C TYR A 279 -10.01 9.10 -10.76
N PRO A 280 -9.65 10.39 -10.55
CA PRO A 280 -10.15 11.17 -9.42
C PRO A 280 -11.56 11.70 -9.69
N SER A 281 -12.44 11.72 -8.69
CA SER A 281 -13.77 12.37 -8.82
C SER A 281 -13.67 13.89 -8.77
N ARG A 282 -12.86 14.42 -7.83
CA ARG A 282 -12.63 15.85 -7.61
C ARG A 282 -11.14 16.14 -7.53
N VAL A 283 -10.70 17.22 -8.19
CA VAL A 283 -9.28 17.61 -8.20
C VAL A 283 -9.03 19.05 -7.78
N SER A 284 -7.98 19.24 -7.00
CA SER A 284 -7.35 20.52 -6.70
C SER A 284 -5.88 20.48 -7.09
N LEU A 285 -5.50 21.25 -8.10
CA LEU A 285 -4.18 21.18 -8.73
C LEU A 285 -3.42 22.49 -8.53
N LYS A 286 -2.19 22.41 -8.00
CA LYS A 286 -1.33 23.57 -7.83
C LYS A 286 0.11 23.26 -8.22
N SER A 287 0.69 24.08 -9.09
CA SER A 287 2.12 24.03 -9.38
C SER A 287 2.74 25.42 -9.29
N VAL A 288 4.06 25.51 -9.10
CA VAL A 288 4.81 26.74 -9.38
C VAL A 288 5.42 26.64 -10.77
N SER A 289 6.30 25.67 -11.01
CA SER A 289 7.01 25.51 -12.29
C SER A 289 6.97 24.11 -12.91
N GLY A 290 6.52 23.09 -12.18
CA GLY A 290 6.34 21.73 -12.74
C GLY A 290 5.02 21.57 -13.48
N ASP A 291 4.93 20.54 -14.31
CA ASP A 291 3.74 20.24 -15.09
C ASP A 291 2.84 19.24 -14.36
N ILE A 292 1.52 19.41 -14.47
CA ILE A 292 0.54 18.44 -13.95
C ILE A 292 -0.28 17.92 -15.11
N THR A 293 -0.14 16.62 -15.40
CA THR A 293 -0.88 15.93 -16.45
C THR A 293 -1.73 14.80 -15.87
N ILE A 294 -3.02 14.79 -16.17
CA ILE A 294 -3.94 13.69 -15.85
C ILE A 294 -4.54 13.14 -17.14
N LYS A 295 -4.45 11.82 -17.34
CA LYS A 295 -5.03 11.12 -18.49
C LYS A 295 -5.84 9.92 -18.05
N ASN A 296 -7.01 9.72 -18.64
CA ASN A 296 -7.76 8.47 -18.55
C ASN A 296 -8.41 8.15 -19.91
N LYS A 297 -8.74 6.88 -20.17
CA LYS A 297 -9.39 6.47 -21.44
C LYS A 297 -10.92 6.43 -21.37
N ASN A 298 -11.48 6.29 -20.18
CA ASN A 298 -12.93 6.10 -20.03
C ASN A 298 -13.70 7.44 -20.02
N HIS A 299 -13.02 8.57 -20.27
CA HIS A 299 -13.62 9.91 -20.28
C HIS A 299 -14.50 10.19 -19.04
N THR A 300 -14.10 9.68 -17.87
CA THR A 300 -14.87 9.89 -16.64
C THR A 300 -14.83 11.37 -16.27
N ASP A 301 -15.99 11.94 -15.95
CA ASP A 301 -16.07 13.33 -15.53
C ASP A 301 -15.24 13.56 -14.26
N ILE A 302 -14.37 14.58 -14.30
CA ILE A 302 -13.56 15.04 -13.16
C ILE A 302 -14.00 16.45 -12.80
N GLU A 303 -14.50 16.65 -11.59
CA GLU A 303 -14.83 17.98 -11.08
C GLU A 303 -13.53 18.72 -10.69
N ILE A 304 -13.25 19.83 -11.37
CA ILE A 304 -12.07 20.67 -11.07
C ILE A 304 -12.47 21.71 -10.02
N VAL A 305 -12.08 21.48 -8.77
CA VAL A 305 -12.32 22.39 -7.64
C VAL A 305 -11.42 23.62 -7.75
N SER A 306 -10.14 23.41 -8.06
CA SER A 306 -9.21 24.49 -8.35
C SER A 306 -8.05 24.03 -9.24
N LYS A 307 -7.54 24.93 -10.08
CA LYS A 307 -6.30 24.71 -10.84
C LYS A 307 -5.51 26.01 -10.92
N SER A 308 -4.22 25.97 -10.58
CA SER A 308 -3.35 27.13 -10.68
C SER A 308 -1.89 26.74 -10.90
N THR A 309 -1.20 27.52 -11.72
CA THR A 309 0.22 27.37 -12.03
C THR A 309 0.84 28.76 -12.25
N LEU A 310 2.13 28.92 -11.96
CA LEU A 310 2.84 30.17 -12.25
C LEU A 310 3.52 30.11 -13.62
N THR A 311 4.32 29.07 -13.87
CA THR A 311 5.05 28.90 -15.14
C THR A 311 4.95 27.51 -15.78
N GLY A 312 4.48 26.49 -15.07
CA GLY A 312 4.24 25.16 -15.64
C GLY A 312 2.84 25.05 -16.27
N ASP A 313 2.52 23.89 -16.85
CA ASP A 313 1.24 23.60 -17.49
C ASP A 313 0.38 22.61 -16.70
N ILE A 314 -0.94 22.78 -16.78
CA ILE A 314 -1.91 21.83 -16.20
C ILE A 314 -2.79 21.30 -17.33
N HIS A 315 -2.66 20.00 -17.63
CA HIS A 315 -3.38 19.32 -18.69
C HIS A 315 -4.22 18.17 -18.13
N ILE A 316 -5.50 18.15 -18.46
CA ILE A 316 -6.41 17.03 -18.15
C ILE A 316 -6.97 16.55 -19.48
N GLN A 317 -6.62 15.32 -19.84
CA GLN A 317 -7.11 14.62 -21.01
C GLN A 317 -8.08 13.54 -20.53
N LEU A 318 -9.37 13.82 -20.69
CA LEU A 318 -10.43 12.85 -20.47
C LEU A 318 -10.57 11.98 -21.70
#